data_AF-A0A101HJJ8-F1
#
_entry.id   AF-A0A101HJJ8-F1
#
_cell.length_a   1.000
_cell.length_b   1.000
_cell.length_c   1.000
_cell.angle_alpha   90.00
_cell.angle_beta   90.00
_cell.angle_gamma   90.00
#
_symmetry.space_group_name_H-M   'P 1'
#
loop_
_entity.id
_entity.type
_entity.pdbx_description
1 polymer ?
#
loop_
_entity_poly.entity_id
_entity_poly.type
_entity_poly.pdbx_seq_one_letter_code
_entity_poly.pdbx_strand_id
1 'polypeptide(L)'
;SSTIVKSYPLSDLLREEEKTHTLIHAYLTDSEGKVISRKDHFFYWPNKLKLPQTTVRSTMQYADGEYRITLTSPRLAKDLFLEIPIQGARFSDNFIDLLPGEQRTIIIRSPELKADNKTAVRITHMQEIF
;
A
#
# COMPACT_ATOMS: atom_id res chain seq x y z
N SER A 1 -16.48 -24.50 5.42
CA SER A 1 -17.75 -23.76 5.54
C SER A 1 -17.44 -22.31 5.84
N SER A 2 -18.33 -21.37 5.49
CA SER A 2 -18.21 -19.94 5.83
C SER A 2 -19.28 -19.56 6.86
N THR A 3 -18.97 -18.61 7.74
CA THR A 3 -19.87 -18.13 8.80
C THR A 3 -19.79 -16.61 8.89
N ILE A 4 -20.94 -15.95 8.97
CA ILE A 4 -21.02 -14.51 9.20
C ILE A 4 -20.88 -14.27 10.71
N VAL A 5 -19.82 -13.58 11.11
CA VAL A 5 -19.57 -13.25 12.53
C VAL A 5 -20.29 -11.96 12.93
N LYS A 6 -20.44 -11.01 12.00
CA LYS A 6 -21.13 -9.74 12.25
C LYS A 6 -21.59 -9.07 10.96
N SER A 7 -22.66 -8.29 11.05
CA SER A 7 -23.14 -7.41 10.00
C SER A 7 -23.49 -6.06 10.60
N TYR A 8 -23.22 -4.99 9.85
CA TYR A 8 -23.50 -3.61 10.26
C TYR A 8 -24.24 -2.92 9.11
N PRO A 9 -25.32 -2.18 9.38
CA PRO A 9 -25.89 -1.26 8.41
C PRO A 9 -24.84 -0.22 8.01
N LEU A 10 -24.68 0.02 6.71
CA LEU A 10 -23.66 0.96 6.24
C LEU A 10 -23.93 2.40 6.71
N SER A 11 -25.21 2.75 6.84
CA SER A 11 -25.68 4.03 7.39
C SER A 11 -25.20 4.32 8.80
N ASP A 12 -24.88 3.27 9.57
CA ASP A 12 -24.39 3.40 10.95
C ASP A 12 -22.88 3.69 10.98
N LEU A 13 -22.18 3.44 9.87
CA LEU A 13 -20.73 3.61 9.75
C LEU A 13 -20.35 4.95 9.10
N LEU A 14 -21.08 5.36 8.06
CA LEU A 14 -20.85 6.62 7.35
C LEU A 14 -22.05 7.04 6.48
N ARG A 15 -22.07 8.31 6.10
CA ARG A 15 -23.02 8.91 5.16
C ARG A 15 -22.56 8.73 3.71
N GLU A 16 -23.47 8.91 2.76
CA GLU A 16 -23.18 8.75 1.33
C GLU A 16 -22.09 9.71 0.83
N GLU A 17 -22.07 10.95 1.31
CA GLU A 17 -21.07 11.96 0.92
C GLU A 17 -19.64 11.58 1.35
N GLU A 18 -19.51 10.83 2.44
CA GLU A 18 -18.22 10.42 3.02
C GLU A 18 -17.55 9.31 2.20
N LYS A 19 -18.35 8.48 1.52
CA LYS A 19 -17.88 7.34 0.71
C LYS A 19 -16.83 7.71 -0.35
N THR A 20 -16.81 8.97 -0.79
CA THR A 20 -15.83 9.46 -1.77
C THR A 20 -14.43 9.65 -1.19
N HIS A 21 -14.27 9.77 0.13
CA HIS A 21 -12.99 10.06 0.78
C HIS A 21 -12.73 9.17 2.02
N THR A 22 -13.41 8.03 2.11
CA THR A 22 -13.23 7.03 3.17
C THR A 22 -13.12 5.64 2.58
N LEU A 23 -12.44 4.75 3.29
CA LEU A 23 -12.42 3.31 3.01
C LEU A 23 -12.72 2.55 4.31
N ILE A 24 -13.18 1.31 4.19
CA ILE A 24 -13.22 0.38 5.33
C ILE A 24 -11.92 -0.42 5.31
N HIS A 25 -11.14 -0.30 6.36
CA HIS A 25 -9.98 -1.17 6.63
C HIS A 25 -10.43 -2.28 7.58
N ALA A 26 -10.60 -3.49 7.07
CA ALA A 26 -10.98 -4.65 7.87
C ALA A 26 -9.78 -5.59 8.04
N TYR A 27 -9.54 -6.05 9.26
CA TYR A 27 -8.49 -7.02 9.54
C TYR A 27 -8.95 -8.06 10.57
N LEU A 28 -8.41 -9.26 10.45
CA LEU A 28 -8.62 -10.38 11.34
C LEU A 28 -7.30 -10.70 12.03
N THR A 29 -7.32 -10.83 13.36
CA THR A 29 -6.17 -11.24 14.15
C THR A 29 -6.40 -12.62 14.78
N ASP A 30 -5.31 -13.31 15.11
CA ASP A 30 -5.37 -14.40 16.08
C ASP A 30 -5.49 -13.87 17.52
N SER A 31 -5.47 -14.77 18.49
CA SER A 31 -5.55 -14.45 19.92
C SER A 31 -4.35 -13.67 20.46
N GLU A 32 -3.22 -13.68 19.76
CA GLU A 32 -2.00 -12.94 20.12
C GLU A 32 -1.97 -11.54 19.48
N GLY A 33 -3.01 -11.17 18.72
CA GLY A 33 -3.10 -9.89 18.04
C GLY A 33 -2.34 -9.85 16.70
N LYS A 34 -1.79 -10.98 16.24
CA LYS A 34 -1.14 -11.05 14.93
C LYS A 34 -2.20 -11.06 13.85
N VAL A 35 -2.07 -10.13 12.90
CA VAL A 35 -3.01 -10.04 11.77
C VAL A 35 -2.81 -11.22 10.82
N ILE A 36 -3.88 -11.99 10.61
CA ILE A 36 -3.93 -13.18 9.75
C ILE A 36 -4.61 -12.90 8.40
N SER A 37 -5.45 -11.87 8.32
CA SER A 37 -6.07 -11.42 7.06
C SER A 37 -6.39 -9.94 7.11
N ARG A 38 -6.32 -9.26 5.96
CA ARG A 38 -6.68 -7.85 5.79
C ARG A 38 -7.48 -7.69 4.49
N LYS A 39 -8.42 -6.75 4.50
CA LYS A 39 -9.15 -6.34 3.31
C LYS A 39 -9.53 -4.87 3.42
N ASP A 40 -9.16 -4.11 2.41
CA ASP A 40 -9.65 -2.76 2.20
C ASP A 40 -10.84 -2.76 1.26
N HIS A 41 -11.84 -1.95 1.57
CA HIS A 41 -13.00 -1.72 0.73
C HIS A 41 -13.17 -0.24 0.43
N PHE A 42 -13.09 0.08 -0.86
CA PHE A 42 -13.40 1.39 -1.41
C PHE A 42 -14.83 1.36 -1.97
N PHE A 43 -15.59 2.41 -1.70
CA PHE A 43 -17.00 2.49 -2.09
C PHE A 43 -17.22 2.88 -3.55
N TYR A 44 -16.21 3.46 -4.18
CA TYR A 44 -16.26 3.88 -5.58
C TYR A 44 -15.00 3.48 -6.33
N TRP A 45 -15.13 3.49 -7.66
CA TRP A 45 -13.99 3.39 -8.56
C TRP A 45 -12.99 4.53 -8.34
N PRO A 46 -11.69 4.27 -8.57
CA PRO A 46 -10.62 5.26 -8.52
C PRO A 46 -10.95 6.69 -8.94
N ASN A 47 -11.53 6.87 -10.12
CA ASN A 47 -11.84 8.18 -10.73
C ASN A 47 -13.00 8.94 -10.04
N LYS A 48 -13.64 8.35 -9.03
CA LYS A 48 -14.68 8.96 -8.20
C LYS A 48 -14.23 9.15 -6.75
N LEU A 49 -13.04 8.67 -6.39
CA LEU A 49 -12.45 8.88 -5.08
C LEU A 49 -11.80 10.27 -5.03
N LYS A 50 -12.04 11.00 -3.95
CA LYS A 50 -11.32 12.23 -3.60
C LYS A 50 -10.05 11.86 -2.85
N LEU A 51 -9.06 11.35 -3.58
CA LEU A 51 -7.80 10.92 -2.98
C LEU A 51 -7.06 12.12 -2.37
N PRO A 52 -6.48 11.96 -1.17
CA PRO A 52 -5.70 13.02 -0.58
C PRO A 52 -4.37 13.21 -1.32
N GLN A 53 -3.94 14.46 -1.47
CA GLN A 53 -2.54 14.76 -1.74
C GLN A 53 -1.68 14.27 -0.57
N THR A 54 -0.62 13.55 -0.87
CA THR A 54 0.32 13.02 0.12
C THR A 54 1.73 12.94 -0.46
N THR A 55 2.71 12.80 0.42
CA THR A 55 4.10 12.52 0.03
C THR A 55 4.51 11.22 0.68
N VAL A 56 4.87 10.23 -0.16
CA VAL A 56 5.43 8.98 0.32
C VAL A 56 6.87 9.22 0.74
N ARG A 57 7.17 8.94 2.01
CA ARG A 57 8.55 8.95 2.53
C ARG A 57 9.13 7.56 2.38
N SER A 58 10.37 7.49 1.90
CA SER A 58 11.09 6.24 1.72
C SER A 58 12.43 6.24 2.45
N THR A 59 12.86 5.07 2.90
CA THR A 59 14.22 4.82 3.40
C THR A 59 14.76 3.59 2.69
N MET A 60 15.98 3.70 2.16
CA MET A 60 16.60 2.66 1.34
C MET A 60 17.73 1.97 2.10
N GLN A 61 17.74 0.63 2.05
CA GLN A 61 18.89 -0.19 2.38
C GLN A 61 19.35 -0.92 1.12
N TYR A 62 20.63 -0.77 0.80
CA TYR A 62 21.22 -1.31 -0.42
C TYR A 62 22.14 -2.48 -0.09
N ALA A 63 21.99 -3.58 -0.83
CA ALA A 63 22.90 -4.72 -0.82
C ALA A 63 23.04 -5.27 -2.24
N ASP A 64 24.10 -6.01 -2.50
CA ASP A 64 24.24 -6.77 -3.73
C ASP A 64 23.10 -7.78 -3.86
N GLY A 65 22.42 -7.77 -5.00
CA GLY A 65 21.29 -8.66 -5.29
C GLY A 65 19.94 -8.25 -4.70
N GLU A 66 19.91 -7.34 -3.71
CA GLU A 66 18.70 -7.02 -2.96
C GLU A 66 18.68 -5.59 -2.41
N TYR A 67 17.62 -4.83 -2.71
CA TYR A 67 17.32 -3.56 -2.06
C TYR A 67 16.10 -3.71 -1.16
N ARG A 68 16.11 -3.06 0.01
CA ARG A 68 14.93 -2.95 0.90
C ARG A 68 14.50 -1.50 0.98
N ILE A 69 13.24 -1.25 0.67
CA ILE A 69 12.65 0.09 0.73
C ILE A 69 11.53 0.10 1.75
N THR A 70 11.69 0.93 2.78
CA THR A 70 10.66 1.14 3.80
C THR A 70 9.91 2.42 3.48
N LEU A 71 8.59 2.30 3.31
CA LEU A 71 7.68 3.34 2.88
C LEU A 71 6.73 3.72 4.01
N THR A 72 6.44 5.01 4.13
CA THR A 72 5.41 5.55 5.01
C THR A 72 4.72 6.74 4.36
N SER A 73 3.48 7.01 4.73
CA SER A 73 2.74 8.17 4.22
C SER A 73 1.80 8.71 5.30
N PRO A 74 1.65 10.05 5.46
CA PRO A 74 0.73 10.63 6.43
C PRO A 74 -0.74 10.47 6.02
N ARG A 75 -1.03 10.18 4.74
CA ARG A 75 -2.36 9.93 4.20
C ARG A 75 -2.33 8.73 3.26
N LEU A 76 -3.49 8.27 2.81
CA LEU A 76 -3.59 7.15 1.87
C LEU A 76 -2.79 7.44 0.59
N ALA A 77 -1.81 6.60 0.27
CA ALA A 77 -1.22 6.54 -1.07
C ALA A 77 -1.79 5.30 -1.78
N LYS A 78 -2.77 5.53 -2.65
CA LYS A 78 -3.52 4.49 -3.33
C LYS A 78 -2.75 3.93 -4.54
N ASP A 79 -2.76 2.61 -4.69
CA ASP A 79 -2.15 1.87 -5.80
C ASP A 79 -0.68 2.29 -6.02
N LEU A 80 0.06 2.33 -4.92
CA LEU A 80 1.47 2.67 -4.86
C LEU A 80 2.26 1.66 -5.70
N PHE A 81 3.00 2.18 -6.66
CA PHE A 81 3.76 1.44 -7.65
C PHE A 81 5.24 1.82 -7.57
N LEU A 82 6.09 0.79 -7.45
CA LEU A 82 7.54 0.91 -7.53
C LEU A 82 8.01 0.46 -8.90
N GLU A 83 8.84 1.29 -9.51
CA GLU A 83 9.50 1.01 -10.77
C GLU A 83 11.02 1.12 -10.62
N ILE A 84 11.73 0.20 -11.25
CA ILE A 84 13.18 0.20 -11.34
C ILE A 84 13.59 -0.12 -12.78
N PRO A 85 14.65 0.52 -13.34
CA PRO A 85 15.07 0.27 -14.72
C PRO A 85 15.90 -1.02 -14.85
N ILE A 86 15.43 -2.13 -14.25
CA ILE A 86 16.07 -3.45 -14.29
C ILE A 86 15.02 -4.46 -14.70
N GLN A 87 15.19 -5.04 -15.89
CA GLN A 87 14.27 -6.02 -16.43
C GLN A 87 14.28 -7.29 -15.59
N GLY A 88 13.10 -7.83 -15.27
CA GLY A 88 12.98 -9.06 -14.49
C GLY A 88 13.24 -8.90 -12.98
N ALA A 89 13.44 -7.68 -12.49
CA ALA A 89 13.49 -7.42 -11.04
C ALA A 89 12.21 -7.89 -10.35
N ARG A 90 12.37 -8.60 -9.23
CA ARG A 90 11.27 -9.16 -8.45
C ARG A 90 10.99 -8.32 -7.22
N PHE A 91 9.73 -8.02 -6.98
CA PHE A 91 9.26 -7.29 -5.81
C PHE A 91 8.60 -8.28 -4.84
N SER A 92 8.85 -8.14 -3.54
CA SER A 92 8.11 -8.90 -2.53
C SER A 92 6.62 -8.55 -2.53
N ASP A 93 6.31 -7.30 -2.86
CA ASP A 93 4.97 -6.77 -3.03
C ASP A 93 5.06 -5.52 -3.92
N ASN A 94 4.06 -5.24 -4.73
CA ASN A 94 3.96 -4.05 -5.57
C ASN A 94 2.49 -3.81 -5.92
N PHE A 95 2.12 -2.60 -6.30
CA PHE A 95 0.71 -2.20 -6.48
C PHE A 95 -0.10 -2.34 -5.20
N ILE A 96 0.37 -1.70 -4.12
CA ILE A 96 -0.25 -1.75 -2.81
C ILE A 96 -0.94 -0.44 -2.45
N ASP A 97 -1.96 -0.50 -1.60
CA ASP A 97 -2.43 0.69 -0.88
C ASP A 97 -1.56 0.88 0.37
N LEU A 98 -0.99 2.07 0.55
CA LEU A 98 -0.26 2.43 1.77
C LEU A 98 -1.15 3.31 2.66
N LEU A 99 -1.57 2.75 3.79
CA LEU A 99 -2.51 3.42 4.69
C LEU A 99 -1.85 4.55 5.49
N PRO A 100 -2.63 5.52 6.01
CA PRO A 100 -2.09 6.59 6.84
C PRO A 100 -1.31 6.07 8.05
N GLY A 101 -0.05 6.49 8.21
CA GLY A 101 0.81 6.10 9.32
C GLY A 101 1.34 4.67 9.25
N GLU A 102 0.95 3.89 8.25
CA GLU A 102 1.44 2.54 8.05
C GLU A 102 2.89 2.55 7.56
N GLN A 103 3.68 1.59 8.05
CA GLN A 103 5.02 1.31 7.53
C GLN A 103 5.01 0.01 6.73
N ARG A 104 5.48 0.08 5.49
CA ARG A 104 5.61 -1.09 4.60
C ARG A 104 7.03 -1.20 4.07
N THR A 105 7.61 -2.39 4.22
CA THR A 105 8.92 -2.70 3.64
C THR A 105 8.73 -3.58 2.41
N ILE A 106 9.16 -3.10 1.25
CA ILE A 106 9.20 -3.85 -0.01
C ILE A 106 10.64 -4.26 -0.28
N ILE A 107 10.83 -5.51 -0.71
CA ILE A 107 12.13 -6.06 -1.09
C ILE A 107 12.19 -6.19 -2.60
N ILE A 108 13.19 -5.59 -3.22
CA ILE A 108 13.46 -5.69 -4.67
C ILE A 108 14.68 -6.59 -4.85
N ARG A 109 14.57 -7.62 -5.69
CA ARG A 109 15.64 -8.58 -5.98
C ARG A 109 15.97 -8.62 -7.46
N SER A 110 17.25 -8.51 -7.77
CA SER A 110 17.82 -8.79 -9.09
C SER A 110 19.34 -8.97 -8.95
N PRO A 111 19.96 -9.93 -9.67
CA PRO A 111 21.43 -10.09 -9.67
C PRO A 111 22.19 -8.85 -10.16
N GLU A 112 21.53 -7.94 -10.86
CA GLU A 112 22.11 -6.68 -11.36
C GLU A 112 22.19 -5.58 -10.28
N LEU A 113 21.50 -5.75 -9.15
CA LEU A 113 21.56 -4.79 -8.05
C LEU A 113 22.91 -4.86 -7.35
N LYS A 114 23.49 -3.67 -7.11
CA LYS A 114 24.75 -3.50 -6.39
C LYS A 114 24.58 -2.53 -5.25
N ALA A 115 25.22 -2.80 -4.12
CA ALA A 115 25.18 -1.92 -2.94
C ALA A 115 25.71 -0.52 -3.26
N ASP A 116 26.77 -0.46 -4.06
CA ASP A 116 27.48 0.79 -4.39
C ASP A 116 26.83 1.55 -5.55
N ASN A 117 26.24 0.84 -6.52
CA ASN A 117 25.56 1.44 -7.67
C ASN A 117 24.06 1.60 -7.40
N LYS A 118 23.71 2.45 -6.43
CA LYS A 118 22.35 2.70 -5.91
C LYS A 118 21.33 3.08 -7.00
N THR A 119 20.86 2.08 -7.76
CA THR A 119 19.92 2.27 -8.86
C THR A 119 18.66 2.98 -8.36
N ALA A 120 18.26 4.03 -9.07
CA ALA A 120 17.07 4.80 -8.71
C ALA A 120 15.81 3.94 -8.78
N VAL A 121 14.99 4.01 -7.74
CA VAL A 121 13.66 3.40 -7.67
C VAL A 121 12.65 4.54 -7.69
N ARG A 122 11.78 4.54 -8.70
CA ARG A 122 10.69 5.50 -8.80
C ARG A 122 9.50 4.98 -8.00
N ILE A 123 8.92 5.85 -7.18
CA ILE A 123 7.71 5.56 -6.41
C ILE A 123 6.64 6.49 -6.94
N THR A 124 5.50 5.94 -7.34
CA THR A 124 4.33 6.70 -7.81
C THR A 124 3.07 6.17 -7.17
N HIS A 125 2.04 6.99 -7.05
CA HIS A 125 0.71 6.56 -6.61
C HIS A 125 -0.40 7.24 -7.41
N MET A 126 -1.61 6.71 -7.32
CA MET A 126 -2.72 7.08 -8.20
C MET A 126 -3.05 8.57 -8.22
N GLN A 127 -2.98 9.26 -7.08
CA GLN A 127 -3.25 10.70 -7.01
C GLN A 127 -2.23 11.56 -7.79
N GLU A 128 -1.02 11.07 -8.08
CA GLU A 128 -0.05 11.82 -8.91
C GLU A 128 -0.32 11.69 -10.41
N ILE A 129 -1.21 10.78 -10.80
CA ILE A 129 -1.49 10.43 -12.20
C ILE A 129 -2.78 11.10 -12.71
N PHE A 130 -3.68 11.49 -11.80
CA PHE A 130 -4.98 12.11 -12.08
C PHE A 130 -5.13 13.44 -11.33
#